data_AF-A0A7X2TVH4-F1
#
_entry.id   AF-A0A7X2TVH4-F1
#
_cell.length_a   1.000
_cell.length_b   1.000
_cell.length_c   1.000
_cell.angle_alpha   90.00
_cell.angle_beta   90.00
_cell.angle_gamma   90.00
#
_symmetry.space_group_name_H-M   'P 1'
#
loop_
_entity.id
_entity.type
_entity.pdbx_description
1 polymer ?
#
loop_
_entity_poly.entity_id
_entity_poly.type
_entity_poly.pdbx_seq_one_letter_code
_entity_poly.pdbx_strand_id
1 'polypeptide(L)' 'MDAFILGKLEPKGISPGPGADKIASIRRAYFDLTGLPPAPAQVRAFIEDSSSGAFEKVVDELLASPR' A
#
# COMPACT_ATOMS: atom_id res chain seq x y z
N MET A 1 -0.98 16.22 -26.13
CA MET A 1 -2.21 16.86 -25.63
C MET A 1 -3.13 15.73 -25.21
N ASP A 2 -3.90 15.94 -24.14
CA ASP A 2 -4.78 14.98 -23.43
C ASP A 2 -4.17 14.13 -22.30
N ALA A 3 -4.18 14.72 -21.11
CA ALA A 3 -4.79 14.14 -19.91
C ALA A 3 -5.00 15.27 -18.89
N PHE A 4 -6.03 16.06 -19.14
CA PHE A 4 -6.60 17.02 -18.20
C PHE A 4 -7.09 16.28 -16.94
N ILE A 5 -7.11 17.00 -15.82
CA ILE A 5 -7.67 16.63 -14.51
C ILE A 5 -6.72 15.84 -13.60
N LEU A 6 -5.64 16.50 -13.17
CA LEU A 6 -5.11 16.33 -11.82
C LEU A 6 -5.58 17.50 -10.93
N GLY A 7 -6.87 17.82 -11.04
CA GLY A 7 -7.52 18.86 -10.26
C GLY A 7 -8.23 18.25 -9.06
N LYS A 8 -7.78 18.66 -7.87
CA LYS A 8 -8.38 18.44 -6.55
C LYS A 8 -8.04 17.13 -5.84
N LEU A 9 -6.82 17.05 -5.34
CA LEU A 9 -6.62 16.62 -3.96
C LEU A 9 -5.96 17.79 -3.23
N GLU A 10 -6.79 18.66 -2.68
CA GLU A 10 -6.32 19.60 -1.67
C GLU A 10 -5.61 18.81 -0.55
N PRO A 11 -4.41 19.22 -0.12
CA PRO A 11 -3.70 18.57 0.96
C PRO A 11 -4.44 18.87 2.26
N LYS A 12 -5.44 18.07 2.60
CA LYS A 12 -5.81 17.92 4.00
C LYS A 12 -4.53 17.48 4.69
N GLY A 13 -3.96 18.36 5.52
CA GLY A 13 -2.73 18.18 6.30
C GLY A 13 -2.83 17.05 7.32
N ILE A 14 -3.21 15.87 6.85
CA ILE A 14 -3.07 14.60 7.51
C ILE A 14 -1.71 14.15 7.02
N SER A 15 -0.65 14.57 7.70
CA SER A 15 0.62 13.86 7.62
C SER A 15 0.30 12.47 8.14
N PRO A 16 0.17 11.44 7.30
CA PRO A 16 -0.13 10.13 7.84
C PRO A 16 1.09 9.80 8.68
N GLY A 17 0.89 9.56 9.98
CA GLY A 17 2.00 9.12 10.82
C GLY A 17 2.66 7.93 10.13
N PRO A 18 3.98 7.72 10.28
CA PRO A 18 4.70 6.68 9.54
C PRO A 18 4.05 5.27 9.62
N GLY A 19 3.27 4.99 10.68
CA GLY A 19 2.45 3.78 10.79
C GLY A 19 1.13 3.77 10.02
N ALA A 20 0.44 4.91 9.89
CA ALA A 20 -0.82 5.03 9.14
C ALA A 20 -0.59 4.93 7.63
N ASP A 21 0.52 5.51 7.14
CA ASP A 21 0.94 5.44 5.74
C ASP A 21 1.25 3.99 5.32
N LYS A 22 1.90 3.22 6.20
CA LYS A 22 2.18 1.79 5.98
C LYS A 22 0.91 0.95 5.83
N ILE A 23 -0.02 1.07 6.78
CA ILE A 23 -1.27 0.26 6.74
C ILE A 23 -2.09 0.60 5.49
N ALA A 24 -2.19 1.88 5.14
CA ALA A 24 -2.88 2.31 3.93
C ALA A 24 -2.20 1.76 2.66
N SER A 25 -0.86 1.82 2.60
CA SER A 25 -0.07 1.35 1.47
C SER A 25 -0.24 -0.15 1.23
N ILE A 26 -0.11 -1.00 2.26
CA ILE A 26 -0.26 -2.46 2.07
C ILE A 26 -1.69 -2.85 1.70
N ARG A 27 -2.70 -2.21 2.32
CA ARG A 27 -4.10 -2.45 1.94
C ARG A 27 -4.35 -2.11 0.48
N ARG A 28 -3.83 -0.97 0.02
CA ARG A 28 -3.96 -0.54 -1.37
C ARG A 28 -3.29 -1.54 -2.32
N ALA A 29 -2.06 -1.96 -2.04
CA ALA A 29 -1.35 -2.93 -2.87
C ALA A 29 -2.10 -4.26 -3.02
N TYR A 30 -2.63 -4.81 -1.92
CA TYR A 30 -3.41 -6.04 -1.95
C TYR A 30 -4.69 -5.91 -2.78
N PHE A 31 -5.44 -4.82 -2.61
CA PHE A 31 -6.64 -4.58 -3.41
C PHE A 31 -6.31 -4.37 -4.90
N ASP A 32 -5.24 -3.65 -5.21
CA ASP A 32 -4.85 -3.34 -6.59
C ASP A 32 -4.36 -4.59 -7.34
N LEU A 33 -3.54 -5.42 -6.67
CA LEU A 33 -2.93 -6.61 -7.27
C LEU A 33 -3.82 -7.85 -7.22
N THR A 34 -4.61 -8.03 -6.16
CA THR A 34 -5.38 -9.26 -5.93
C THR A 34 -6.90 -9.05 -5.87
N GLY A 35 -7.38 -7.81 -5.76
CA GLY A 35 -8.79 -7.51 -5.52
C GLY A 35 -9.29 -7.87 -4.12
N LEU A 36 -8.42 -8.37 -3.24
CA LEU A 36 -8.76 -8.85 -1.90
C LEU A 36 -8.03 -8.03 -0.83
N PRO A 37 -8.62 -7.85 0.36
CA PRO A 37 -7.93 -7.22 1.47
C PRO A 37 -6.82 -8.12 2.03
N PRO A 38 -5.73 -7.55 2.58
CA PRO A 38 -4.68 -8.32 3.25
C PRO A 38 -5.19 -8.95 4.54
N ALA A 39 -4.58 -10.07 4.94
CA ALA A 39 -4.85 -10.67 6.24
C ALA A 39 -4.29 -9.81 7.38
N PRO A 40 -4.91 -9.83 8.59
CA PRO A 40 -4.42 -9.07 9.74
C PRO A 40 -2.97 -9.41 10.11
N ALA A 41 -2.56 -10.67 9.93
CA ALA A 41 -1.20 -11.13 10.18
C ALA A 41 -0.19 -10.52 9.19
N GLN A 42 -0.56 -10.39 7.91
CA GLN A 42 0.29 -9.79 6.88
C GLN A 42 0.46 -8.29 7.12
N VAL A 43 -0.60 -7.61 7.53
CA VAL A 43 -0.53 -6.18 7.90
C VAL A 43 0.39 -5.99 9.11
N ARG A 44 0.28 -6.84 10.14
CA ARG A 44 1.17 -6.79 11.31
C ARG A 44 2.64 -7.02 10.92
N ALA A 45 2.92 -8.08 10.17
CA ALA A 45 4.26 -8.37 9.67
C ALA A 45 4.86 -7.18 8.91
N PHE A 46 4.06 -6.50 8.09
CA PHE A 46 4.51 -5.31 7.35
C PHE A 46 4.71 -4.05 8.22
N ILE A 47 3.87 -3.86 9.25
CA ILE A 47 4.05 -2.77 10.21
C ILE A 47 5.32 -3.00 11.03
N GLU A 48 5.52 -4.23 11.51
CA GLU A 48 6.68 -4.65 12.31
C GLU A 48 7.96 -4.63 11.47
N ASP A 49 7.87 -4.93 10.17
CA ASP A 49 8.99 -4.81 9.24
C ASP A 49 9.30 -3.34 8.95
N SER A 50 10.30 -2.82 9.67
CA SER A 50 10.82 -1.46 9.52
C SER A 50 11.83 -1.31 8.37
N SER A 51 12.05 -2.36 7.57
CA SER A 51 12.96 -2.31 6.43
C SER A 51 12.40 -1.44 5.33
N SER A 52 13.27 -0.64 4.69
CA SER A 52 12.89 0.20 3.55
C SER A 52 12.33 -0.59 2.36
N GLY A 53 12.70 -1.87 2.22
CA GLY A 53 12.22 -2.77 1.16
C GLY A 53 11.08 -3.70 1.57
N ALA A 54 10.45 -3.50 2.74
CA ALA A 54 9.34 -4.36 3.19
C ALA A 54 8.16 -4.34 2.20
N PHE A 55 7.93 -3.19 1.55
CA PHE A 55 6.80 -3.02 0.63
C PHE A 55 7.06 -3.75 -0.69
N GLU A 56 8.26 -3.62 -1.22
CA GLU A 56 8.70 -4.31 -2.44
C GLU A 56 8.61 -5.82 -2.28
N LYS A 57 9.04 -6.38 -1.13
CA LYS A 57 8.89 -7.81 -0.84
C LYS A 57 7.45 -8.28 -0.89
N VAL A 58 6.54 -7.54 -0.26
CA VAL A 58 5.12 -7.88 -0.25
C VAL A 58 4.54 -7.83 -1.66
N VAL A 59 4.90 -6.80 -2.45
CA VAL A 59 4.46 -6.69 -3.85
C VAL A 59 5.01 -7.85 -4.68
N ASP A 60 6.28 -8.21 -4.51
CA ASP A 60 6.90 -9.33 -5.21
C ASP A 60 6.21 -10.66 -4.86
N GLU A 61 5.91 -10.92 -3.59
CA GLU A 61 5.15 -12.11 -3.16
C GLU A 61 3.73 -12.16 -3.73
N LEU A 62 3.07 -11.00 -3.84
CA LEU A 62 1.75 -10.88 -4.44
C LEU A 62 1.75 -11.15 -5.94
N LEU A 63 2.75 -10.63 -6.66
CA LEU A 63 2.93 -10.86 -8.09
C LEU A 63 3.41 -12.28 -8.41
N ALA A 64 4.24 -12.84 -7.54
CA ALA A 64 4.76 -14.20 -7.67
C ALA A 64 3.72 -15.26 -7.29
N SER A 65 2.67 -14.89 -6.55
CA SER A 65 1.57 -15.80 -6.21
C SER A 65 0.77 -16.15 -7.47
N PRO A 66 0.86 -17.40 -7.98
CA PRO A 66 0.10 -17.84 -9.13
C PRO A 66 -1.33 -18.14 -8.63
N ARG A 67 -2.23 -17.18 -8.74
CA ARG A 67 -3.66 -17.44 -8.58
C ARG A 67 -4.34 -17.43 -9.94
#